data_AF-A0A835ZH44-F1
#
_entry.id   AF-A0A835ZH44-F1
#
_cell.length_a   1.000
_cell.length_b   1.000
_cell.length_c   1.000
_cell.angle_alpha   90.00
_cell.angle_beta   90.00
_cell.angle_gamma   90.00
#
_symmetry.space_group_name_H-M   'P 1'
#
loop_
_entity.id
_entity.type
_entity.pdbx_description
1 polymer ?
#
loop_
_entity_poly.entity_id
_entity_poly.type
_entity_poly.pdbx_seq_one_letter_code
_entity_poly.pdbx_strand_id
1 'polypeptide(L)'
;VVERFLVKWKGLSHLHVSWETSADLGEIIGQHAKSAIRRHREALPQLLEDDRGDGEYFDPLCTQIERVIDTDAVDGEPTRYLIKWAGCPYSESTYESESDLQQCSVDYAA
;
A
#
# COMPACT_ATOMS: atom_id res chain seq x y z
N VAL A 1 -10.04 21.63 8.35
CA VAL A 1 -9.60 20.24 8.11
C VAL A 1 -9.30 20.13 6.62
N VAL A 2 -8.10 19.70 6.23
CA VAL A 2 -7.75 19.47 4.83
C VAL A 2 -8.05 18.01 4.51
N GLU A 3 -8.81 17.75 3.45
CA GLU A 3 -9.14 16.40 2.99
C GLU A 3 -7.86 15.67 2.55
N ARG A 4 -7.74 14.40 2.94
CA ARG A 4 -6.63 13.52 2.56
C ARG A 4 -7.17 12.20 2.03
N PHE A 5 -6.39 11.58 1.16
CA PHE A 5 -6.69 10.30 0.52
C PHE A 5 -5.59 9.31 0.85
N LEU A 6 -5.95 8.11 1.30
CA LEU A 6 -4.98 7.02 1.43
C LEU A 6 -4.75 6.43 0.04
N VAL A 7 -3.50 6.47 -0.44
CA VAL A 7 -3.16 6.10 -1.81
C VAL A 7 -2.33 4.82 -1.83
N LYS A 8 -2.83 3.82 -2.57
CA LYS A 8 -2.07 2.64 -2.99
C LYS A 8 -1.36 2.94 -4.30
N TRP A 9 -0.03 3.06 -4.25
CA TRP A 9 0.80 3.43 -5.39
C TRP A 9 1.01 2.26 -6.36
N LYS A 10 1.03 2.56 -7.66
CA LYS A 10 1.28 1.54 -8.68
C LYS A 10 2.73 1.07 -8.59
N GLY A 11 2.91 -0.25 -8.51
CA GLY A 11 4.24 -0.88 -8.44
C GLY A 11 4.83 -0.96 -7.03
N LEU A 12 4.10 -0.49 -6.02
CA LEU A 12 4.46 -0.64 -4.62
C LEU A 12 3.42 -1.51 -3.90
N SER A 13 3.86 -2.19 -2.84
CA SER A 13 2.98 -2.95 -1.95
C SER A 13 2.13 -2.03 -1.09
N HIS A 14 1.17 -2.63 -0.36
CA HIS A 14 0.35 -1.90 0.59
C HIS A 14 1.13 -1.40 1.82
N LEU A 15 2.41 -1.75 1.96
CA LEU A 15 3.30 -1.20 2.98
C LEU A 15 3.60 0.29 2.76
N HIS A 16 3.59 0.69 1.49
CA HIS A 16 4.00 2.03 1.06
C HIS A 16 2.83 2.96 0.81
N VAL A 17 1.65 2.66 1.38
CA VAL A 17 0.50 3.57 1.29
C VAL A 17 0.81 4.87 2.02
N SER A 18 0.29 5.98 1.48
CA SER A 18 0.51 7.29 2.08
C SER A 18 -0.75 8.16 2.02
N TRP A 19 -0.85 9.07 2.98
CA TRP A 19 -1.94 10.04 3.05
C TRP A 19 -1.58 11.31 2.29
N GLU A 20 -2.25 11.53 1.17
CA GLU A 20 -1.98 12.65 0.28
C GLU A 20 -3.13 13.63 0.25
N THR A 21 -2.84 14.92 0.07
CA THR A 21 -3.86 15.92 -0.25
C THR A 21 -4.14 15.96 -1.74
N SER A 22 -5.23 16.64 -2.14
CA SER A 22 -5.50 16.87 -3.56
C SER A 22 -4.40 17.68 -4.27
N ALA A 23 -3.66 18.51 -3.52
CA ALA A 23 -2.54 19.29 -4.05
C ALA A 23 -1.34 18.36 -4.32
N ASP A 24 -0.96 17.54 -3.35
CA ASP A 24 0.14 16.58 -3.47
C ASP A 24 -0.08 15.64 -4.66
N LEU A 25 -1.30 15.10 -4.81
CA LEU A 25 -1.64 14.27 -5.97
C LEU A 25 -1.54 15.03 -7.30
N GLY A 26 -1.92 16.30 -7.32
CA GLY A 26 -1.76 17.16 -8.49
C GLY A 26 -0.30 17.35 -8.89
N GLU A 27 0.61 17.38 -7.92
CA GLU A 27 2.05 17.48 -8.17
C GLU A 27 2.65 16.14 -8.60
N ILE A 28 2.27 15.03 -7.95
CA ILE A 28 2.86 13.70 -8.17
C ILE A 28 2.35 13.05 -9.47
N ILE A 29 1.04 13.05 -9.71
CA ILE A 29 0.40 12.35 -10.85
C ILE A 29 -0.27 13.28 -11.86
N GLY A 30 -0.18 14.61 -11.66
CA GLY A 30 -0.61 15.60 -12.64
C GLY A 30 -2.10 15.53 -12.97
N GLN A 31 -2.40 15.51 -14.27
CA GLN A 31 -3.79 15.51 -14.76
C GLN A 31 -4.60 14.28 -14.31
N HIS A 32 -3.94 13.18 -13.94
CA HIS A 32 -4.61 11.98 -13.45
C HIS A 32 -5.22 12.16 -12.05
N ALA A 33 -4.73 13.11 -11.25
CA ALA A 33 -5.21 13.37 -9.89
C ALA A 33 -6.71 13.66 -9.84
N LYS A 34 -7.17 14.58 -10.71
CA LYS A 34 -8.59 14.98 -10.75
C LYS A 34 -9.50 13.80 -11.07
N SER A 35 -9.08 12.95 -12.02
CA SER A 35 -9.85 11.76 -12.41
C SER A 35 -9.84 10.68 -11.32
N ALA A 36 -8.71 10.48 -10.63
CA ALA A 36 -8.60 9.55 -9.52
C ALA A 36 -9.51 9.97 -8.34
N ILE A 37 -9.44 11.24 -7.94
CA ILE A 37 -10.28 11.79 -6.86
C ILE A 37 -11.77 11.71 -7.22
N ARG A 38 -12.13 12.03 -8.46
CA ARG A 38 -13.53 11.93 -8.91
C ARG A 38 -14.04 10.49 -8.80
N ARG A 39 -13.30 9.51 -9.32
CA ARG A 39 -13.67 8.09 -9.24
C ARG A 39 -13.79 7.60 -7.80
N HIS A 40 -12.87 8.02 -6.92
CA HIS A 40 -12.95 7.69 -5.50
C HIS A 40 -14.23 8.24 -4.85
N ARG A 41 -14.59 9.49 -5.14
CA ARG A 41 -15.84 10.11 -4.64
C ARG A 41 -17.11 9.46 -5.18
N GLU A 42 -17.08 8.97 -6.41
CA GLU A 42 -18.21 8.24 -7.01
C GLU A 42 -18.36 6.83 -6.41
N ALA A 43 -17.25 6.20 -5.99
CA ALA A 43 -17.23 4.89 -5.36
C ALA A 43 -17.50 4.93 -3.84
N LEU A 44 -17.26 6.07 -3.18
CA LEU A 44 -17.40 6.28 -1.74
C LEU A 44 -18.73 5.74 -1.16
N PRO A 45 -19.91 5.96 -1.76
CA PRO A 45 -21.17 5.41 -1.25
C PRO A 45 -21.18 3.87 -1.15
N GLN A 46 -20.49 3.17 -2.05
CA GLN A 46 -20.37 1.71 -2.03
C GLN A 46 -19.32 1.23 -1.02
N LEU A 47 -18.26 2.02 -0.81
CA LEU A 47 -17.22 1.73 0.18
C LEU A 47 -17.72 1.92 1.61
N LEU A 48 -18.59 2.91 1.84
CA LEU A 48 -19.20 3.17 3.15
C LEU A 48 -20.21 2.09 3.56
N GLU A 49 -20.74 1.29 2.63
CA GLU A 49 -21.55 0.10 2.94
C GLU A 49 -20.67 -1.08 3.42
N ASP A 50 -19.39 -1.08 3.06
CA ASP A 50 -18.35 -2.03 3.50
C ASP A 50 -17.50 -1.44 4.65
N ASP A 51 -18.01 -0.42 5.36
CA ASP A 51 -17.36 0.19 6.52
C ASP A 51 -17.12 -0.88 7.58
N ARG A 52 -15.91 -1.45 7.58
CA ARG A 52 -15.40 -2.32 8.65
C ARG A 52 -15.39 -1.61 10.00
N GLY A 53 -15.57 -0.28 10.03
CA GLY A 53 -15.90 0.52 11.22
C GLY A 53 -14.81 0.52 12.30
N ASP A 54 -13.70 -0.15 12.05
CA ASP A 54 -12.60 -0.47 12.96
C ASP A 54 -11.30 0.29 12.61
N GLY A 55 -11.28 0.98 11.47
CA GLY A 55 -10.11 1.71 10.98
C GLY A 55 -9.28 0.97 9.94
N GLU A 56 -9.72 -0.19 9.45
CA GLU A 56 -9.07 -0.90 8.35
C GLU A 56 -9.47 -0.30 6.98
N TYR A 57 -8.50 0.31 6.30
CA TYR A 57 -8.72 0.93 4.98
C TYR A 57 -8.62 -0.04 3.80
N PHE A 58 -8.08 -1.24 4.02
CA PHE A 58 -7.90 -2.30 3.03
C PHE A 58 -7.75 -3.65 3.75
N ASP A 59 -7.81 -4.76 3.01
CA ASP A 59 -7.62 -6.10 3.55
C ASP A 59 -6.24 -6.28 4.23
N PRO A 60 -6.16 -6.61 5.53
CA PRO A 60 -4.91 -6.87 6.24
C PRO A 60 -4.04 -7.94 5.56
N LEU A 61 -4.64 -8.87 4.81
CA LEU A 61 -3.89 -9.87 4.05
C LEU A 61 -2.99 -9.25 2.97
N CYS A 62 -3.27 -8.02 2.53
CA CYS A 62 -2.45 -7.27 1.57
C CYS A 62 -1.08 -6.82 2.12
N THR A 63 -0.86 -6.94 3.44
CA THR A 63 0.44 -6.69 4.08
C THR A 63 1.01 -7.94 4.76
N GLN A 64 0.27 -9.04 4.77
CA GLN A 64 0.74 -10.32 5.27
C GLN A 64 1.60 -11.04 4.23
N ILE A 65 2.80 -11.46 4.64
CA ILE A 65 3.71 -12.27 3.82
C ILE A 65 3.13 -13.68 3.68
N GLU A 66 2.90 -14.13 2.44
CA GLU A 66 2.57 -15.53 2.13
C GLU A 66 3.81 -16.34 1.78
N ARG A 67 4.72 -15.75 0.97
CA ARG A 67 5.93 -16.43 0.49
C ARG A 67 7.01 -15.43 0.06
N VAL A 68 8.26 -15.76 0.35
CA VAL A 68 9.43 -15.16 -0.31
C VAL A 68 9.71 -15.92 -1.61
N ILE A 69 9.58 -15.26 -2.76
CA ILE A 69 9.76 -15.84 -4.09
C ILE A 69 11.24 -15.83 -4.49
N ASP A 70 11.91 -14.71 -4.25
CA ASP A 70 13.28 -14.46 -4.69
C ASP A 70 14.01 -13.56 -3.69
N THR A 71 15.34 -13.61 -3.71
CA THR A 71 16.22 -12.79 -2.88
C THR A 71 17.27 -12.13 -3.76
N ASP A 72 17.25 -10.80 -3.80
CA ASP A 72 18.24 -10.00 -4.50
C ASP A 72 19.29 -9.50 -3.50
N ALA A 73 20.45 -10.16 -3.49
CA ALA A 73 21.59 -9.81 -2.64
C ALA A 73 22.74 -9.31 -3.51
N VAL A 74 23.01 -8.01 -3.43
CA VAL A 74 24.09 -7.33 -4.15
C VAL A 74 25.13 -6.86 -3.15
N ASP A 75 26.41 -7.15 -3.41
CA ASP A 75 27.52 -6.73 -2.54
C ASP A 75 27.53 -5.20 -2.35
N GLY A 76 27.42 -4.76 -1.10
CA GLY A 76 27.42 -3.35 -0.74
C GLY A 76 26.04 -2.68 -0.69
N GLU A 77 24.97 -3.38 -1.07
CA GLU A 77 23.60 -2.88 -1.01
C GLU A 77 22.71 -3.68 -0.04
N PRO A 78 21.67 -3.08 0.57
CA PRO A 78 20.73 -3.82 1.40
C PRO A 78 20.03 -4.92 0.60
N THR A 79 20.00 -6.13 1.16
CA THR A 79 19.28 -7.27 0.56
C THR A 79 17.80 -6.97 0.43
N ARG A 80 17.21 -7.35 -0.70
CA ARG A 80 15.78 -7.21 -0.98
C ARG A 80 15.14 -8.56 -1.25
N TYR A 81 13.86 -8.68 -0.91
CA TYR A 81 13.10 -9.92 -1.03
C TYR A 81 11.87 -9.69 -1.89
N LEU A 82 11.69 -10.52 -2.92
CA LEU A 82 10.46 -10.51 -3.71
C LEU A 82 9.36 -11.23 -2.93
N ILE A 83 8.37 -10.48 -2.45
CA ILE A 83 7.31 -10.98 -1.59
C ILE A 83 6.04 -11.28 -2.38
N LYS A 84 5.46 -12.46 -2.15
CA LYS A 84 4.05 -12.76 -2.42
C LYS A 84 3.24 -12.40 -1.18
N TRP A 85 2.34 -11.44 -1.32
CA TRP A 85 1.40 -11.04 -0.28
C TRP A 85 0.18 -11.96 -0.28
N ALA A 86 -0.35 -12.31 0.90
CA ALA A 86 -1.45 -13.26 1.03
C ALA A 86 -2.72 -12.80 0.31
N GLY A 87 -3.06 -11.50 0.44
CA GLY A 87 -4.23 -10.89 -0.17
C GLY A 87 -4.05 -10.44 -1.63
N CYS A 88 -2.84 -10.52 -2.19
CA CYS A 88 -2.56 -10.00 -3.53
C CYS A 88 -2.17 -11.11 -4.52
N PRO A 89 -2.45 -10.97 -5.82
CA PRO A 89 -2.01 -11.93 -6.83
C PRO A 89 -0.48 -11.91 -7.03
N TYR A 90 0.08 -12.94 -7.66
CA TYR A 90 1.52 -13.01 -7.99
C TYR A 90 2.01 -11.83 -8.86
N SER A 91 1.14 -11.26 -9.69
CA SER A 91 1.46 -10.07 -10.49
C SER A 91 1.67 -8.80 -9.66
N GLU A 92 1.30 -8.83 -8.38
CA GLU A 92 1.49 -7.75 -7.42
C GLU A 92 2.59 -8.08 -6.38
N SER A 93 3.42 -9.08 -6.66
CA SER A 93 4.63 -9.30 -5.87
C SER A 93 5.62 -8.13 -6.04
N THR A 94 6.24 -7.72 -4.94
CA THR A 94 7.14 -6.57 -4.89
C THR A 94 8.43 -6.91 -4.16
N TYR A 95 9.53 -6.27 -4.55
CA TYR A 95 10.79 -6.36 -3.80
C TYR A 95 10.74 -5.40 -2.61
N GLU A 96 10.96 -5.92 -1.41
CA GLU A 96 10.97 -5.18 -0.16
C GLU A 96 12.32 -5.31 0.54
N SER A 97 12.74 -4.26 1.23
CA SER A 97 13.92 -4.31 2.09
C SER A 97 13.63 -5.01 3.41
N GLU A 98 14.66 -5.47 4.11
CA GLU A 98 14.50 -6.01 5.46
C GLU A 98 13.81 -5.01 6.41
N SER A 99 14.13 -3.71 6.30
CA SER A 99 13.49 -2.67 7.10
C SER A 99 11.98 -2.54 6.84
N ASP A 100 11.55 -2.65 5.58
CA ASP A 100 10.12 -2.57 5.22
C ASP A 100 9.35 -3.73 5.86
N LEU A 101 9.93 -4.94 5.82
CA LEU A 101 9.31 -6.15 6.36
C LEU A 101 9.27 -6.14 7.90
N GLN A 102 10.28 -5.58 8.56
CA GLN A 102 10.28 -5.42 10.02
C GLN A 102 9.17 -4.46 10.49
N GLN A 103 8.87 -3.42 9.73
CA GLN A 103 7.79 -2.47 10.05
C GLN A 103 6.39 -3.12 10.02
N CYS A 104 6.24 -4.25 9.32
CA CYS A 104 5.00 -5.02 9.22
C CYS A 104 4.80 -6.01 10.37
N SER A 105 5.89 -6.45 10.99
CA SER A 105 5.90 -7.52 11.99
C SER A 105 5.69 -7.03 13.43
N VAL A 106 5.30 -5.77 13.64
CA VAL A 106 5.23 -5.20 14.98
C VAL A 106 3.92 -5.55 15.68
N ASP A 107 3.83 -6.80 16.14
CA ASP A 107 3.08 -7.13 17.35
C ASP A 107 3.91 -6.64 18.55
N TYR A 108 3.57 -5.48 19.12
CA TYR A 108 4.02 -5.14 20.48
C TYR A 108 3.19 -5.95 21.49
N ALA A 109 3.53 -7.22 21.65
CA ALA A 109 3.28 -7.93 22.91
C ALA A 109 4.49 -7.70 23.81
N ALA A 110 4.43 -6.64 24.61
CA ALA A 110 5.25 -6.47 25.81
C ALA A 110 4.50 -7.02 27.03
#